data_AF-A0AAW2ALU1-F1
#
_entry.id   AF-A0AAW2ALU1-F1
#
_cell.length_a   1.000
_cell.length_b   1.000
_cell.length_c   1.000
_cell.angle_alpha   90.00
_cell.angle_beta   90.00
_cell.angle_gamma   90.00
#
_symmetry.space_group_name_H-M   'P 1'
#
loop_
_entity.id
_entity.type
_entity.pdbx_description
1 polymer ?
#
loop_
_entity_poly.entity_id
_entity_poly.type
_entity_poly.pdbx_seq_one_letter_code
_entity_poly.pdbx_strand_id
1 'polypeptide(L)'
;MLDELGVESIEDLTLVEERDLVKYLKPIQSRKLMKGIKDGLVTLNMELVSAPDPSAPSSPTPCSPNTTFQPPNQLLPSPPSTAPSTSSASQPGVPWHVDFRLNWDQVSSAIRLRVEKEERPLPDERKAFVVVLVDQMMQHDRNPTRAMCHSVVRNIIRSHPKSFGDIGKHGDTAGDGCHSLLQQVKTRVEYKNRNNTLAQRRRERRPRTGMAGEARLARGPVDQYGCVRWGPADLPEGETEATLENIKRDLLNIYSEEGMSGAERAEPMMEKTYVILRKYLNKEPAAAMSEIKQEWPFLFSQKCLFSHFGLLTDVNVLQKLQEAISRRGQTILDYCATLDNPKIRDVLACYDPDSDKAACILLLLMLYFKEPKESLMLEVDPCATTVDVNTAELPGTPCLIIQGDMMKPSGWLISIEGHVVMGPHPFFLHGVAAFFSSYYVFNLEYPAAGSSTLEFIQRCFLGINPERGSKTKKRTTMNPHVSTLLRKLIDFEWAS
;
A
#
# COMPACT_ATOMS: atom_id res chain seq x y z
N MET A 1 -31.47 -30.34 36.42
CA MET A 1 -30.56 -29.60 37.35
C MET A 1 -31.28 -28.42 37.99
N LEU A 2 -31.77 -27.46 37.19
CA LEU A 2 -32.53 -26.32 37.72
C LEU A 2 -33.98 -26.73 38.07
N ASP A 3 -34.51 -27.66 37.30
CA ASP A 3 -35.74 -28.43 37.52
C ASP A 3 -35.76 -29.17 38.88
N GLU A 4 -34.61 -29.62 39.41
CA GLU A 4 -34.51 -30.18 40.79
C GLU A 4 -34.60 -29.09 41.89
N LEU A 5 -34.44 -27.82 41.51
CA LEU A 5 -34.57 -26.64 42.38
C LEU A 5 -35.92 -25.94 42.20
N GLY A 6 -36.84 -26.49 41.40
CA GLY A 6 -38.18 -25.93 41.16
C GLY A 6 -38.19 -24.69 40.25
N VAL A 7 -37.18 -24.52 39.39
CA VAL A 7 -37.12 -23.44 38.39
C VAL A 7 -37.90 -23.87 37.16
N GLU A 8 -39.04 -23.23 36.88
CA GLU A 8 -39.91 -23.56 35.74
C GLU A 8 -39.86 -22.51 34.61
N SER A 9 -39.47 -21.27 34.92
CA SER A 9 -39.31 -20.18 33.93
C SER A 9 -37.95 -19.46 33.98
N ILE A 10 -37.74 -18.51 33.06
CA ILE A 10 -36.53 -17.67 33.02
C ILE A 10 -36.54 -16.61 34.14
N GLU A 11 -37.73 -16.18 34.56
CA GLU A 11 -37.94 -15.25 35.67
C GLU A 11 -37.54 -15.88 37.01
N ASP A 12 -37.81 -17.18 37.20
CA ASP A 12 -37.41 -17.94 38.40
C ASP A 12 -35.89 -17.97 38.62
N LEU A 13 -35.09 -17.85 37.54
CA LEU A 13 -33.62 -17.75 37.65
C LEU A 13 -33.18 -16.55 38.49
N THR A 14 -34.01 -15.51 38.61
CA THR A 14 -33.72 -14.34 39.47
C THR A 14 -33.82 -14.64 40.97
N LEU A 15 -34.43 -15.79 41.34
CA LEU A 15 -34.67 -16.23 42.72
C LEU A 15 -33.65 -17.28 43.21
N VAL A 16 -32.88 -17.90 42.31
CA VAL A 16 -31.82 -18.87 42.63
C VAL A 16 -30.64 -18.16 43.30
N GLU A 17 -30.07 -18.70 44.38
CA GLU A 17 -28.88 -18.15 45.04
C GLU A 17 -27.61 -19.00 44.84
N GLU A 18 -26.43 -18.41 45.12
CA GLU A 18 -25.13 -19.11 45.03
C GLU A 18 -25.11 -20.40 45.86
N ARG A 19 -25.83 -20.43 47.00
CA ARG A 19 -25.92 -21.58 47.91
C ARG A 19 -26.62 -22.81 47.30
N ASP A 20 -27.64 -22.61 46.48
CA ASP A 20 -28.46 -23.70 45.93
C ASP A 20 -27.69 -24.45 44.84
N LEU A 21 -26.77 -23.74 44.17
CA LEU A 21 -25.88 -24.25 43.13
C LEU A 21 -24.62 -24.97 43.67
N VAL A 22 -24.31 -24.91 44.97
CA VAL A 22 -23.05 -25.45 45.55
C VAL A 22 -22.89 -26.97 45.33
N LYS A 23 -24.00 -27.72 45.27
CA LYS A 23 -23.97 -29.17 44.98
C LYS A 23 -23.62 -29.51 43.54
N TYR A 24 -23.77 -28.56 42.61
CA TYR A 24 -23.73 -28.80 41.16
C TYR A 24 -22.60 -28.02 40.45
N LEU A 25 -22.15 -26.90 41.01
CA LEU A 25 -21.17 -25.99 40.40
C LEU A 25 -20.06 -25.58 41.38
N LYS A 26 -18.82 -25.45 40.90
CA LYS A 26 -17.72 -24.89 41.71
C LYS A 26 -17.97 -23.39 41.96
N PRO A 27 -17.55 -22.80 43.11
CA PRO A 27 -17.95 -21.44 43.50
C PRO A 27 -17.73 -20.33 42.44
N ILE A 28 -16.66 -20.42 41.66
CA ILE A 28 -16.38 -19.45 40.58
C ILE A 28 -17.35 -19.60 39.38
N GLN A 29 -17.87 -20.80 39.13
CA GLN A 29 -18.90 -21.04 38.11
C GLN A 29 -20.25 -20.51 38.60
N SER A 30 -20.63 -20.79 39.85
CA SER A 30 -21.85 -20.25 40.48
C SER A 30 -21.86 -18.72 40.44
N ARG A 31 -20.75 -18.06 40.83
CA ARG A 31 -20.60 -16.59 40.75
C ARG A 31 -20.68 -16.02 39.34
N LYS A 32 -20.16 -16.74 38.34
CA LYS A 32 -20.29 -16.33 36.92
C LYS A 32 -21.73 -16.45 36.44
N LEU A 33 -22.44 -17.51 36.83
CA LEU A 33 -23.85 -17.71 36.48
C LEU A 33 -24.73 -16.66 37.16
N MET A 34 -24.60 -16.47 38.48
CA MET A 34 -25.31 -15.42 39.23
C MET A 34 -25.05 -14.02 38.68
N LYS A 35 -23.81 -13.73 38.25
CA LYS A 35 -23.51 -12.48 37.57
C LYS A 35 -24.17 -12.39 36.19
N GLY A 36 -24.14 -13.45 35.38
CA GLY A 36 -24.79 -13.47 34.06
C GLY A 36 -26.31 -13.31 34.12
N ILE A 37 -26.96 -13.87 35.15
CA ILE A 37 -28.39 -13.65 35.44
C ILE A 37 -28.62 -12.18 35.82
N LYS A 38 -27.79 -11.62 36.71
CA LYS A 38 -27.95 -10.25 37.23
C LYS A 38 -27.59 -9.14 36.24
N ASP A 39 -26.66 -9.38 35.33
CA ASP A 39 -26.22 -8.43 34.30
C ASP A 39 -27.12 -8.46 33.04
N GLY A 40 -28.11 -9.36 32.97
CA GLY A 40 -29.07 -9.48 31.87
C GLY A 40 -28.67 -10.52 30.82
N LEU A 41 -29.53 -11.53 30.62
CA LEU A 41 -29.22 -12.73 29.83
C LEU A 41 -29.23 -12.48 28.30
N VAL A 42 -28.13 -11.96 27.75
CA VAL A 42 -27.92 -11.85 26.29
C VAL A 42 -26.97 -12.94 25.78
N THR A 43 -27.57 -14.08 25.43
CA THR A 43 -27.11 -15.11 24.47
C THR A 43 -25.61 -15.39 24.32
N LEU A 44 -25.18 -16.59 24.72
CA LEU A 44 -24.10 -17.33 24.03
C LEU A 44 -24.27 -18.84 24.25
N ASN A 45 -24.30 -19.62 23.16
CA ASN A 45 -24.07 -21.07 23.25
C ASN A 45 -22.61 -21.33 23.65
N MET A 46 -22.39 -22.36 24.46
CA MET A 46 -21.09 -22.65 25.07
C MET A 46 -20.52 -23.98 24.57
N GLU A 47 -19.23 -23.98 24.23
CA GLU A 47 -18.42 -25.21 24.23
C GLU A 47 -17.00 -24.91 24.74
N LEU A 48 -16.30 -25.92 25.26
CA LEU A 48 -15.33 -25.75 26.34
C LEU A 48 -14.15 -26.74 26.25
N VAL A 49 -12.90 -26.26 26.36
CA VAL A 49 -11.68 -27.10 26.42
C VAL A 49 -10.71 -26.59 27.51
N SER A 50 -9.90 -27.48 28.08
CA SER A 50 -9.14 -27.31 29.34
C SER A 50 -7.60 -27.15 29.17
N ALA A 51 -6.89 -26.87 30.28
CA ALA A 51 -5.44 -26.65 30.38
C ALA A 51 -4.65 -27.90 30.85
N PRO A 52 -3.30 -27.83 30.89
CA PRO A 52 -2.59 -28.15 32.15
C PRO A 52 -1.32 -27.27 32.46
N ASP A 53 -0.60 -27.61 33.55
CA ASP A 53 0.38 -26.78 34.30
C ASP A 53 1.90 -27.02 34.04
N PRO A 54 2.83 -26.17 34.58
CA PRO A 54 4.30 -26.25 34.38
C PRO A 54 5.19 -26.34 35.66
N SER A 55 6.51 -26.56 35.48
CA SER A 55 7.60 -26.45 36.50
C SER A 55 9.00 -26.41 35.82
N ALA A 56 10.16 -26.02 36.41
CA ALA A 56 10.50 -25.05 37.47
C ALA A 56 12.01 -24.54 37.30
N PRO A 57 12.93 -24.29 38.27
CA PRO A 57 13.55 -22.94 38.31
C PRO A 57 15.07 -22.73 38.64
N SER A 58 15.54 -21.50 38.33
CA SER A 58 16.42 -20.60 39.14
C SER A 58 17.97 -20.78 39.29
N SER A 59 18.61 -19.72 39.83
CA SER A 59 20.07 -19.43 39.97
C SER A 59 20.37 -18.66 41.29
N PRO A 60 21.65 -18.29 41.62
CA PRO A 60 21.92 -17.09 42.44
C PRO A 60 23.22 -16.28 42.14
N THR A 61 23.50 -15.20 42.91
CA THR A 61 24.73 -14.32 42.92
C THR A 61 25.20 -14.08 44.41
N PRO A 62 25.73 -12.94 45.00
CA PRO A 62 25.94 -11.51 44.62
C PRO A 62 27.26 -10.78 45.13
N CYS A 63 27.29 -9.43 45.05
CA CYS A 63 27.94 -8.42 45.94
C CYS A 63 29.42 -7.90 45.81
N SER A 64 29.67 -6.72 46.43
CA SER A 64 30.89 -5.83 46.42
C SER A 64 30.89 -4.95 47.73
N PRO A 65 31.47 -3.71 47.96
CA PRO A 65 31.98 -2.60 47.09
C PRO A 65 33.25 -1.82 47.65
N ASN A 66 33.29 -0.45 47.57
CA ASN A 66 34.10 0.54 48.38
C ASN A 66 35.63 0.73 48.06
N THR A 67 36.43 1.79 48.38
CA THR A 67 36.38 3.23 48.88
C THR A 67 37.83 3.85 48.87
N THR A 68 38.26 5.15 48.92
CA THR A 68 37.75 6.57 48.77
C THR A 68 38.95 7.57 48.53
N PHE A 69 38.68 8.91 48.45
CA PHE A 69 39.58 10.10 48.67
C PHE A 69 40.55 10.61 47.54
N GLN A 70 40.23 11.59 46.67
CA GLN A 70 40.15 13.09 46.77
C GLN A 70 41.49 13.89 46.52
N PRO A 71 41.53 15.26 46.36
CA PRO A 71 42.12 15.96 45.18
C PRO A 71 43.32 16.91 45.60
N PRO A 72 43.69 18.10 44.99
CA PRO A 72 43.21 18.85 43.79
C PRO A 72 44.23 19.66 42.90
N ASN A 73 43.68 20.28 41.83
CA ASN A 73 43.86 21.70 41.39
C ASN A 73 44.70 22.11 40.12
N GLN A 74 44.24 23.21 39.50
CA GLN A 74 44.85 24.11 38.46
C GLN A 74 44.77 23.80 36.93
N LEU A 75 43.69 24.30 36.31
CA LEU A 75 43.61 25.23 35.14
C LEU A 75 44.30 24.95 33.76
N LEU A 76 43.44 24.62 32.76
CA LEU A 76 43.42 25.13 31.35
C LEU A 76 44.57 24.70 30.36
N PRO A 77 44.38 24.79 29.02
CA PRO A 77 43.44 23.96 28.24
C PRO A 77 44.07 23.33 26.97
N SER A 78 43.51 22.23 26.44
CA SER A 78 43.86 21.67 25.10
C SER A 78 42.74 20.81 24.49
N PRO A 79 42.76 20.51 23.16
CA PRO A 79 41.59 20.03 22.41
C PRO A 79 41.18 18.57 22.66
N PRO A 80 39.95 18.15 22.28
CA PRO A 80 39.40 16.84 22.62
C PRO A 80 39.92 15.71 21.74
N SER A 81 40.24 14.57 22.37
CA SER A 81 40.39 13.27 21.71
C SER A 81 39.73 12.16 22.53
N THR A 82 38.68 11.58 21.94
CA THR A 82 38.28 10.16 22.05
C THR A 82 38.15 9.52 23.44
N ALA A 83 36.92 9.50 23.96
CA ALA A 83 36.45 8.54 24.97
C ALA A 83 35.05 8.02 24.58
N PRO A 84 34.67 6.76 24.91
CA PRO A 84 33.48 6.13 24.35
C PRO A 84 32.17 6.64 24.97
N SER A 85 31.22 7.03 24.12
CA SER A 85 29.92 7.59 24.49
C SER A 85 28.93 6.54 25.01
N THR A 86 28.93 6.31 26.32
CA THR A 86 27.89 5.52 26.99
C THR A 86 26.61 6.34 27.19
N SER A 87 25.46 5.77 26.79
CA SER A 87 24.10 6.23 27.08
C SER A 87 23.83 7.74 26.93
N SER A 88 23.51 8.19 25.72
CA SER A 88 22.93 9.52 25.49
C SER A 88 21.52 9.61 26.08
N ALA A 89 21.38 10.25 27.24
CA ALA A 89 20.07 10.67 27.75
C ALA A 89 19.44 11.70 26.78
N SER A 90 18.15 11.56 26.49
CA SER A 90 17.43 12.45 25.56
C SER A 90 17.37 13.89 26.08
N GLN A 91 17.48 14.86 25.18
CA GLN A 91 17.30 16.29 25.49
C GLN A 91 15.90 16.53 26.11
N PRO A 92 15.78 17.31 27.21
CA PRO A 92 14.49 17.56 27.84
C PRO A 92 13.45 18.12 26.87
N GLY A 93 12.36 17.38 26.65
CA GLY A 93 11.24 17.77 25.79
C GLY A 93 11.25 17.15 24.38
N VAL A 94 12.33 16.52 23.92
CA VAL A 94 12.34 15.84 22.61
C VAL A 94 11.72 14.43 22.73
N PRO A 95 10.73 14.06 21.88
CA PRO A 95 10.18 12.70 21.88
C PRO A 95 11.24 11.65 21.53
N TRP A 96 11.33 10.57 22.31
CA TRP A 96 12.41 9.57 22.21
C TRP A 96 12.65 9.02 20.80
N HIS A 97 11.60 8.91 19.98
CA HIS A 97 11.67 8.37 18.61
C HIS A 97 12.26 9.33 17.56
N VAL A 98 12.49 10.59 17.93
CA VAL A 98 13.16 11.59 17.08
C VAL A 98 14.68 11.44 17.22
N ASP A 99 15.16 11.43 18.47
CA ASP A 99 16.59 11.36 18.81
C ASP A 99 17.13 9.93 18.94
N PHE A 100 16.29 8.90 18.76
CA PHE A 100 16.67 7.49 18.91
C PHE A 100 17.92 7.14 18.10
N ARG A 101 18.96 6.69 18.80
CA ARG A 101 20.19 6.13 18.21
C ARG A 101 20.20 4.63 18.45
N LEU A 102 20.29 3.85 17.37
CA LEU A 102 20.53 2.42 17.45
C LEU A 102 21.93 2.19 18.05
N ASN A 103 22.03 1.42 19.13
CA ASN A 103 23.31 0.92 19.61
C ASN A 103 23.79 -0.19 18.66
N TRP A 104 24.74 0.16 17.80
CA TRP A 104 25.33 -0.71 16.78
C TRP A 104 26.23 -1.82 17.36
N ASP A 105 26.72 -1.71 18.60
CA ASP A 105 27.54 -2.77 19.19
C ASP A 105 26.74 -4.05 19.47
N GLN A 106 25.43 -3.89 19.70
CA GLN A 106 24.48 -5.00 19.81
C GLN A 106 24.06 -5.58 18.44
N VAL A 107 24.45 -4.95 17.34
CA VAL A 107 24.24 -5.45 15.97
C VAL A 107 25.45 -6.31 15.57
N SER A 108 25.20 -7.47 14.93
CA SER A 108 26.27 -8.40 14.58
C SER A 108 27.30 -7.77 13.63
N SER A 109 28.55 -8.20 13.74
CA SER A 109 29.65 -7.74 12.88
C SER A 109 29.38 -7.98 11.40
N ALA A 110 28.71 -9.07 11.04
CA ALA A 110 28.31 -9.34 9.66
C ALA A 110 27.33 -8.27 9.11
N ILE A 111 26.32 -7.87 9.89
CA ILE A 111 25.40 -6.80 9.49
C ILE A 111 26.14 -5.46 9.39
N ARG A 112 26.99 -5.13 10.38
CA ARG A 112 27.78 -3.89 10.37
C ARG A 112 28.69 -3.80 9.14
N LEU A 113 29.45 -4.85 8.84
CA LEU A 113 30.35 -4.91 7.69
C LEU A 113 29.61 -4.71 6.34
N ARG A 114 28.38 -5.23 6.21
CA ARG A 114 27.57 -4.95 5.02
C ARG A 114 27.11 -3.48 4.97
N VAL A 115 26.64 -2.94 6.09
CA VAL A 115 26.20 -1.55 6.19
C VAL A 115 27.34 -0.56 5.91
N GLU A 116 28.56 -0.87 6.35
CA GLU A 116 29.79 -0.10 6.06
C GLU A 116 30.17 -0.12 4.57
N LYS A 117 29.87 -1.21 3.86
CA LYS A 117 30.03 -1.33 2.39
C LYS A 117 28.82 -0.80 1.59
N GLU A 118 27.82 -0.23 2.26
CA GLU A 118 26.50 0.10 1.72
C GLU A 118 25.72 -1.08 1.09
N GLU A 119 26.10 -2.33 1.38
CA GLU A 119 25.41 -3.53 0.95
C GLU A 119 24.07 -3.71 1.70
N ARG A 120 23.12 -4.41 1.07
CA ARG A 120 21.87 -4.86 1.70
C ARG A 120 22.11 -6.11 2.56
N PRO A 121 21.73 -6.11 3.86
CA PRO A 121 21.76 -7.32 4.67
C PRO A 121 20.83 -8.40 4.13
N LEU A 122 21.30 -9.65 4.15
CA LEU A 122 20.57 -10.84 3.69
C LEU A 122 19.24 -11.01 4.44
N PRO A 123 18.26 -11.76 3.90
CA PRO A 123 16.94 -11.90 4.50
C PRO A 123 16.92 -12.30 5.99
N ASP A 124 17.85 -13.14 6.45
CA ASP A 124 17.98 -13.53 7.86
C ASP A 124 18.81 -12.55 8.72
N GLU A 125 19.86 -11.96 8.15
CA GLU A 125 20.60 -10.84 8.76
C GLU A 125 19.65 -9.65 9.05
N ARG A 126 18.76 -9.33 8.09
CA ARG A 126 17.73 -8.29 8.21
C ARG A 126 16.67 -8.63 9.25
N LYS A 127 16.29 -9.91 9.42
CA LYS A 127 15.42 -10.36 10.53
C LYS A 127 16.12 -10.15 11.89
N ALA A 128 17.40 -10.52 12.01
CA ALA A 128 18.18 -10.32 13.22
C ALA A 128 18.34 -8.83 13.58
N PHE A 129 18.63 -7.98 12.58
CA PHE A 129 18.64 -6.52 12.75
C PHE A 129 17.30 -5.99 13.29
N VAL A 130 16.17 -6.41 12.72
CA VAL A 130 14.83 -6.01 13.17
C VAL A 130 14.54 -6.46 14.60
N VAL A 131 15.06 -7.63 15.02
CA VAL A 131 14.98 -8.07 16.42
C VAL A 131 15.75 -7.11 17.32
N VAL A 132 17.03 -6.84 17.06
CA VAL A 132 17.84 -5.93 17.89
C VAL A 132 17.23 -4.52 17.95
N LEU A 133 16.81 -3.98 16.80
CA LEU A 133 16.18 -2.66 16.69
C LEU A 133 14.91 -2.57 17.54
N VAL A 134 13.97 -3.52 17.40
CA VAL A 134 12.72 -3.49 18.19
C VAL A 134 12.99 -3.73 19.67
N ASP A 135 13.95 -4.59 20.00
CA ASP A 135 14.32 -4.89 21.38
C ASP A 135 15.00 -3.70 22.09
N GLN A 136 15.64 -2.78 21.34
CA GLN A 136 16.09 -1.47 21.84
C GLN A 136 14.96 -0.44 21.90
N MET A 137 14.14 -0.28 20.84
CA MET A 137 12.99 0.63 20.84
C MET A 137 12.02 0.34 22.00
N MET A 138 11.82 -0.93 22.35
CA MET A 138 10.92 -1.36 23.43
C MET A 138 11.44 -1.07 24.85
N GLN A 139 12.65 -0.53 25.00
CA GLN A 139 13.15 0.01 26.26
C GLN A 139 12.56 1.41 26.56
N HIS A 140 12.18 2.17 25.53
CA HIS A 140 11.56 3.50 25.65
C HIS A 140 10.03 3.43 25.68
N ASP A 141 9.41 2.59 24.84
CA ASP A 141 7.96 2.38 24.79
C ASP A 141 7.65 0.90 24.53
N ARG A 142 6.87 0.26 25.41
CA ARG A 142 6.50 -1.16 25.23
C ARG A 142 5.59 -1.41 24.02
N ASN A 143 4.88 -0.43 23.49
CA ASN A 143 4.01 -0.61 22.32
C ASN A 143 4.01 0.63 21.39
N PRO A 144 5.13 0.90 20.68
CA PRO A 144 5.28 2.10 19.86
C PRO A 144 4.27 2.13 18.71
N THR A 145 3.69 3.32 18.51
CA THR A 145 2.75 3.58 17.42
C THR A 145 3.45 3.51 16.06
N ARG A 146 2.70 3.31 14.96
CA ARG A 146 3.30 3.24 13.61
C ARG A 146 4.07 4.52 13.25
N ALA A 147 3.63 5.70 13.69
CA ALA A 147 4.33 6.96 13.48
C ALA A 147 5.68 7.00 14.23
N MET A 148 5.73 6.51 15.47
CA MET A 148 6.96 6.45 16.26
C MET A 148 7.96 5.45 15.67
N CYS A 149 7.49 4.28 15.25
CA CYS A 149 8.31 3.32 14.50
C CYS A 149 8.83 3.89 13.18
N HIS A 150 7.99 4.66 12.46
CA HIS A 150 8.35 5.27 11.19
C HIS A 150 9.39 6.37 11.34
N SER A 151 9.32 7.18 12.39
CA SER A 151 10.35 8.15 12.78
C SER A 151 11.74 7.49 12.92
N VAL A 152 11.81 6.40 13.69
CA VAL A 152 13.05 5.63 13.89
C VAL A 152 13.55 5.01 12.59
N VAL A 153 12.68 4.32 11.86
CA VAL A 153 13.02 3.64 10.59
C VAL A 153 13.50 4.63 9.52
N ARG A 154 12.84 5.79 9.41
CA ARG A 154 13.21 6.86 8.47
C ARG A 154 14.58 7.46 8.82
N ASN A 155 14.93 7.58 10.10
CA ASN A 155 16.27 8.05 10.51
C ASN A 155 17.37 7.01 10.22
N ILE A 156 17.10 5.71 10.41
CA ILE A 156 18.04 4.63 10.04
C ILE A 156 18.28 4.62 8.52
N ILE A 157 17.22 4.73 7.72
CA ILE A 157 17.31 4.71 6.25
C ILE A 157 17.96 5.99 5.70
N ARG A 158 17.80 7.15 6.35
CA ARG A 158 18.58 8.36 6.02
C ARG A 158 20.08 8.18 6.22
N SER A 159 20.49 7.40 7.22
CA SER A 159 21.91 7.10 7.46
C SER A 159 22.47 5.99 6.57
N HIS A 160 21.63 5.02 6.19
CA HIS A 160 22.04 3.80 5.47
C HIS A 160 21.01 3.40 4.39
N PRO A 161 20.85 4.22 3.32
CA PRO A 161 19.73 4.12 2.39
C PRO A 161 19.73 2.83 1.58
N LYS A 162 20.88 2.45 0.99
CA LYS A 162 21.04 1.22 0.19
C LYS A 162 20.80 -0.04 1.04
N SER A 163 21.33 -0.06 2.27
CA SER A 163 21.25 -1.22 3.16
C SER A 163 19.83 -1.51 3.65
N PHE A 164 19.06 -0.49 4.04
CA PHE A 164 17.77 -0.67 4.71
C PHE A 164 16.55 -0.19 3.93
N GLY A 165 16.70 0.76 3.01
CA GLY A 165 15.59 1.31 2.23
C GLY A 165 14.99 0.32 1.22
N ASP A 166 13.81 0.65 0.73
CA ASP A 166 13.16 -0.03 -0.40
C ASP A 166 13.64 0.57 -1.73
N ILE A 167 14.95 0.44 -1.96
CA ILE A 167 15.69 0.95 -3.12
C ILE A 167 16.27 -0.24 -3.90
N GLY A 168 15.99 -0.31 -5.20
CA GLY A 168 16.61 -1.28 -6.11
C GLY A 168 18.10 -1.01 -6.33
N LYS A 169 18.81 -1.93 -6.99
CA LYS A 169 20.24 -1.75 -7.32
C LYS A 169 20.51 -0.46 -8.14
N HIS A 170 19.50 0.05 -8.85
CA HIS A 170 19.59 1.18 -9.76
C HIS A 170 19.04 2.51 -9.17
N GLY A 171 18.91 2.60 -7.84
CA GLY A 171 18.49 3.83 -7.13
C GLY A 171 16.98 4.09 -7.12
N ASP A 172 16.21 3.23 -7.77
CA ASP A 172 14.77 3.28 -7.93
C ASP A 172 14.05 2.91 -6.61
N THR A 173 13.49 3.93 -5.96
CA THR A 173 12.91 3.85 -4.61
C THR A 173 11.39 3.70 -4.66
N ALA A 174 10.84 2.80 -3.84
CA ALA A 174 9.40 2.68 -3.67
C ALA A 174 8.89 3.57 -2.50
N GLY A 175 8.08 4.57 -2.84
CA GLY A 175 7.55 5.54 -1.87
C GLY A 175 8.64 6.30 -1.11
N ASP A 176 8.49 6.46 0.20
CA ASP A 176 9.49 7.10 1.04
C ASP A 176 10.65 6.16 1.43
N GLY A 177 10.78 5.01 0.76
CA GLY A 177 11.79 3.98 0.99
C GLY A 177 11.65 3.24 2.32
N CYS A 178 10.72 3.61 3.20
CA CYS A 178 10.67 3.13 4.58
C CYS A 178 9.76 1.91 4.82
N HIS A 179 9.02 1.45 3.81
CA HIS A 179 7.86 0.60 4.05
C HIS A 179 8.20 -0.78 4.59
N SER A 180 9.11 -1.52 3.95
CA SER A 180 9.37 -2.91 4.30
C SER A 180 10.00 -3.04 5.68
N LEU A 181 10.95 -2.16 6.02
CA LEU A 181 11.55 -2.13 7.35
C LEU A 181 10.52 -1.70 8.42
N LEU A 182 9.68 -0.68 8.14
CA LEU A 182 8.59 -0.28 9.03
C LEU A 182 7.60 -1.43 9.26
N GLN A 183 7.27 -2.20 8.23
CA GLN A 183 6.35 -3.33 8.35
C GLN A 183 6.99 -4.50 9.12
N GLN A 184 8.26 -4.80 8.88
CA GLN A 184 9.02 -5.79 9.67
C GLN A 184 9.08 -5.39 11.16
N VAL A 185 9.39 -4.13 11.45
CA VAL A 185 9.40 -3.54 12.80
C VAL A 185 8.02 -3.63 13.46
N LYS A 186 6.93 -3.23 12.78
CA LYS A 186 5.58 -3.30 13.36
C LYS A 186 5.11 -4.74 13.60
N THR A 187 5.33 -5.67 12.67
CA THR A 187 5.04 -7.09 12.88
C THR A 187 5.80 -7.65 14.09
N ARG A 188 7.07 -7.27 14.29
CA ARG A 188 7.88 -7.71 15.45
C ARG A 188 7.39 -7.09 16.78
N VAL A 189 7.00 -5.81 16.80
CA VAL A 189 6.37 -5.15 17.97
C VAL A 189 5.04 -5.81 18.33
N GLU A 190 4.21 -6.14 17.34
CA GLU A 190 2.91 -6.78 17.52
C GLU A 190 3.06 -8.23 18.00
N TYR A 191 4.05 -8.96 17.48
CA TYR A 191 4.43 -10.29 18.00
C TYR A 191 4.86 -10.24 19.47
N LYS A 192 5.74 -9.31 19.87
CA LYS A 192 6.13 -9.13 21.28
C LYS A 192 4.97 -8.75 22.19
N ASN A 193 3.99 -8.01 21.69
CA ASN A 193 2.82 -7.59 22.46
C ASN A 193 1.61 -8.55 22.38
N ARG A 194 1.73 -9.70 21.70
CA ARG A 194 0.63 -10.66 21.50
C ARG A 194 -0.03 -11.13 22.81
N ASN A 195 0.74 -11.20 23.89
CA ASN A 195 0.27 -11.65 25.21
C ASN A 195 -0.12 -10.48 26.15
N ASN A 196 -0.11 -9.23 25.67
CA ASN A 196 -0.33 -8.04 26.49
C ASN A 196 -1.78 -7.53 26.40
N THR A 197 -2.65 -8.03 27.29
CA THR A 197 -4.10 -7.78 27.30
C THR A 197 -4.50 -6.30 27.42
N LEU A 198 -3.59 -5.43 27.89
CA LEU A 198 -3.83 -3.99 28.00
C LEU A 198 -3.78 -3.26 26.66
N ALA A 199 -3.09 -3.82 25.65
CA ALA A 199 -2.93 -3.17 24.35
C ALA A 199 -4.24 -3.10 23.53
N GLN A 200 -5.13 -4.08 23.69
CA GLN A 200 -6.41 -4.15 22.96
C GLN A 200 -7.37 -3.00 23.34
N ARG A 201 -7.36 -2.55 24.60
CA ARG A 201 -8.31 -1.54 25.11
C ARG A 201 -8.08 -0.12 24.57
N ARG A 202 -6.95 0.16 23.91
CA ARG A 202 -6.65 1.48 23.32
C ARG A 202 -7.15 1.66 21.87
N ARG A 203 -8.01 0.75 21.37
CA ARG A 203 -8.47 0.75 19.97
C ARG A 203 -9.83 1.41 19.72
N GLU A 204 -10.50 1.90 20.76
CA GLU A 204 -11.72 2.70 20.62
C GLU A 204 -11.43 4.10 20.07
N ARG A 205 -12.31 4.59 19.21
CA ARG A 205 -12.06 5.75 18.34
C ARG A 205 -12.15 7.07 19.10
N ARG A 206 -11.31 8.04 18.72
CA ARG A 206 -11.62 9.48 18.87
C ARG A 206 -11.97 10.07 17.50
N PRO A 207 -13.04 10.89 17.37
CA PRO A 207 -13.30 11.68 16.17
C PRO A 207 -12.22 12.74 15.91
N ARG A 208 -12.22 13.32 14.71
CA ARG A 208 -11.44 14.53 14.37
C ARG A 208 -12.37 15.59 13.75
N THR A 209 -12.30 16.80 14.28
CA THR A 209 -12.95 18.02 13.76
C THR A 209 -11.95 18.87 12.96
N GLY A 210 -12.42 19.97 12.34
CA GLY A 210 -11.63 20.88 11.49
C GLY A 210 -10.56 21.71 12.22
N MET A 211 -9.95 22.74 11.62
CA MET A 211 -10.33 23.52 10.41
C MET A 211 -9.08 23.90 9.55
N ALA A 212 -9.29 24.67 8.47
CA ALA A 212 -8.26 25.07 7.50
C ALA A 212 -7.60 26.45 7.80
N GLY A 213 -6.53 26.76 7.05
CA GLY A 213 -5.85 28.06 7.00
C GLY A 213 -4.81 28.09 5.87
N GLU A 214 -4.65 29.22 5.18
CA GLU A 214 -3.95 29.31 3.87
C GLU A 214 -2.50 29.81 3.97
N ALA A 215 -1.62 29.33 3.05
CA ALA A 215 -0.39 30.03 2.67
C ALA A 215 0.18 29.56 1.31
N ARG A 216 0.19 30.48 0.33
CA ARG A 216 1.07 30.62 -0.86
C ARG A 216 1.74 29.38 -1.50
N LEU A 217 1.41 29.16 -2.79
CA LEU A 217 2.31 28.70 -3.87
C LEU A 217 3.35 27.62 -3.51
N ALA A 218 2.85 26.47 -3.09
CA ALA A 218 3.56 25.19 -3.20
C ALA A 218 2.78 24.26 -4.14
N ARG A 219 3.41 23.20 -4.65
CA ARG A 219 2.71 22.10 -5.35
C ARG A 219 1.57 21.60 -4.46
N GLY A 220 0.38 21.41 -5.03
CA GLY A 220 -0.85 21.13 -4.28
C GLY A 220 -0.75 19.91 -3.35
N PRO A 221 -1.52 19.86 -2.25
CA PRO A 221 -1.49 18.75 -1.31
C PRO A 221 -1.81 17.44 -2.04
N VAL A 222 -0.94 16.44 -1.90
CA VAL A 222 -0.97 15.20 -2.69
C VAL A 222 -2.01 14.22 -2.15
N ASP A 223 -3.28 14.54 -2.39
CA ASP A 223 -4.39 13.59 -2.43
C ASP A 223 -5.39 14.02 -3.54
N GLN A 224 -6.17 13.14 -4.15
CA GLN A 224 -6.42 11.74 -3.82
C GLN A 224 -5.46 10.78 -4.57
N TYR A 225 -5.05 9.69 -3.90
CA TYR A 225 -4.34 8.54 -4.50
C TYR A 225 -3.02 8.86 -5.23
N GLY A 226 -2.42 10.03 -5.03
CA GLY A 226 -1.19 10.47 -5.71
C GLY A 226 -1.41 11.45 -6.87
N CYS A 227 -2.65 11.91 -7.10
CA CYS A 227 -2.90 13.02 -7.99
C CYS A 227 -2.36 14.33 -7.38
N VAL A 228 -1.85 15.23 -8.23
CA VAL A 228 -1.31 16.55 -7.84
C VAL A 228 -2.13 17.74 -8.35
N ARG A 229 -3.04 17.52 -9.32
CA ARG A 229 -3.99 18.52 -9.85
C ARG A 229 -5.42 17.98 -9.85
N TRP A 230 -5.85 17.37 -8.73
CA TRP A 230 -7.12 16.64 -8.62
C TRP A 230 -8.37 17.44 -9.08
N GLY A 231 -8.43 18.70 -8.68
CA GLY A 231 -9.46 19.67 -9.05
C GLY A 231 -8.90 21.08 -8.88
N PRO A 232 -8.21 21.64 -9.89
CA PRO A 232 -7.70 23.01 -9.83
C PRO A 232 -8.85 24.03 -9.75
N ALA A 233 -8.65 25.10 -8.99
CA ALA A 233 -9.58 26.23 -8.92
C ALA A 233 -9.23 27.32 -9.93
N ASP A 234 -7.93 27.55 -10.14
CA ASP A 234 -7.39 28.58 -11.02
C ASP A 234 -7.65 28.26 -12.49
N LEU A 235 -8.02 29.28 -13.27
CA LEU A 235 -8.13 29.20 -14.73
C LEU A 235 -6.76 29.44 -15.39
N PRO A 236 -6.53 28.98 -16.63
CA PRO A 236 -5.32 29.34 -17.39
C PRO A 236 -5.17 30.86 -17.55
N GLU A 237 -3.94 31.34 -17.71
CA GLU A 237 -3.68 32.78 -17.90
C GLU A 237 -4.42 33.34 -19.12
N GLY A 238 -5.14 34.44 -18.93
CA GLY A 238 -5.97 35.09 -19.95
C GLY A 238 -7.35 34.46 -20.16
N GLU A 239 -7.66 33.33 -19.53
CA GLU A 239 -8.92 32.60 -19.75
C GLU A 239 -10.02 32.92 -18.72
N THR A 240 -11.25 32.70 -19.16
CA THR A 240 -12.49 32.82 -18.38
C THR A 240 -13.30 31.53 -18.53
N GLU A 241 -14.24 31.27 -17.63
CA GLU A 241 -15.11 30.08 -17.74
C GLU A 241 -15.91 30.08 -19.07
N ALA A 242 -16.30 31.27 -19.56
CA ALA A 242 -16.95 31.42 -20.86
C ALA A 242 -16.02 31.11 -22.05
N THR A 243 -14.73 31.49 -22.01
CA THR A 243 -13.80 31.15 -23.10
C THR A 243 -13.40 29.68 -23.08
N LEU A 244 -13.32 29.03 -21.91
CA LEU A 244 -13.13 27.59 -21.82
C LEU A 244 -14.34 26.80 -22.36
N GLU A 245 -15.58 27.23 -22.08
CA GLU A 245 -16.77 26.62 -22.68
C GLU A 245 -16.86 26.89 -24.20
N ASN A 246 -16.33 28.01 -24.71
CA ASN A 246 -16.16 28.22 -26.15
C ASN A 246 -15.20 27.18 -26.75
N ILE A 247 -14.02 27.00 -26.15
CA ILE A 247 -13.02 26.00 -26.60
C ILE A 247 -13.60 24.58 -26.53
N LYS A 248 -14.45 24.26 -25.54
CA LYS A 248 -15.18 22.99 -25.47
C LYS A 248 -16.17 22.82 -26.62
N ARG A 249 -16.92 23.86 -27.01
CA ARG A 249 -17.78 23.80 -28.20
C ARG A 249 -16.97 23.60 -29.47
N ASP A 250 -15.81 24.25 -29.59
CA ASP A 250 -14.91 24.08 -30.74
C ASP A 250 -14.31 22.66 -30.79
N LEU A 251 -14.00 22.06 -29.63
CA LEU A 251 -13.64 20.63 -29.52
C LEU A 251 -14.76 19.71 -30.02
N LEU A 252 -16.02 20.00 -29.69
CA LEU A 252 -17.17 19.22 -30.17
C LEU A 252 -17.41 19.40 -31.68
N ASN A 253 -17.21 20.61 -32.21
CA ASN A 253 -17.27 20.87 -33.65
C ASN A 253 -16.20 20.05 -34.39
N ILE A 254 -14.94 20.10 -33.94
CA ILE A 254 -13.83 19.30 -34.50
C ILE A 254 -14.16 17.80 -34.48
N TYR A 255 -14.78 17.29 -33.40
CA TYR A 255 -15.20 15.89 -33.34
C TYR A 255 -16.36 15.57 -34.30
N SER A 256 -17.27 16.51 -34.55
CA SER A 256 -18.37 16.32 -35.50
C SER A 256 -17.91 16.33 -36.97
N GLU A 257 -16.82 17.04 -37.28
CA GLU A 257 -16.26 17.18 -38.62
C GLU A 257 -15.25 16.06 -38.96
N GLU A 258 -14.39 15.69 -38.02
CA GLU A 258 -13.24 14.78 -38.23
C GLU A 258 -13.29 13.51 -37.37
N GLY A 259 -14.20 13.41 -36.40
CA GLY A 259 -14.22 12.31 -35.44
C GLY A 259 -12.89 12.23 -34.67
N MET A 260 -12.35 11.01 -34.53
CA MET A 260 -11.10 10.79 -33.79
C MET A 260 -9.84 11.28 -34.53
N SER A 261 -9.88 11.62 -35.82
CA SER A 261 -8.66 12.08 -36.54
C SER A 261 -8.25 13.50 -36.14
N GLY A 262 -9.20 14.34 -35.72
CA GLY A 262 -8.93 15.67 -35.17
C GLY A 262 -8.19 15.69 -33.81
N ALA A 263 -7.89 14.52 -33.22
CA ALA A 263 -7.31 14.40 -31.89
C ALA A 263 -5.96 15.11 -31.71
N GLU A 264 -5.15 15.23 -32.76
CA GLU A 264 -3.89 15.98 -32.69
C GLU A 264 -4.09 17.49 -32.55
N ARG A 265 -5.16 18.03 -33.15
CA ARG A 265 -5.54 19.45 -33.05
C ARG A 265 -6.29 19.71 -31.73
N ALA A 266 -7.03 18.71 -31.25
CA ALA A 266 -7.79 18.76 -30.01
C ALA A 266 -6.91 18.74 -28.74
N GLU A 267 -5.76 18.04 -28.75
CA GLU A 267 -4.88 17.91 -27.58
C GLU A 267 -4.58 19.23 -26.83
N PRO A 268 -4.04 20.30 -27.45
CA PRO A 268 -3.75 21.56 -26.74
C PRO A 268 -5.03 22.26 -26.23
N MET A 269 -6.17 22.04 -26.89
CA MET A 269 -7.47 22.54 -26.44
C MET A 269 -8.01 21.74 -25.24
N MET A 270 -7.76 20.42 -25.19
CA MET A 270 -8.07 19.53 -24.06
C MET A 270 -7.20 19.85 -22.83
N GLU A 271 -5.91 20.15 -23.01
CA GLU A 271 -5.05 20.64 -21.93
C GLU A 271 -5.54 22.02 -21.42
N LYS A 272 -5.87 22.94 -22.32
CA LYS A 272 -6.37 24.27 -21.95
C LYS A 272 -7.72 24.22 -21.21
N THR A 273 -8.60 23.27 -21.55
CA THR A 273 -9.90 23.04 -20.89
C THR A 273 -9.84 22.08 -19.69
N TYR A 274 -8.65 21.61 -19.29
CA TYR A 274 -8.44 20.67 -18.18
C TYR A 274 -9.22 21.01 -16.91
N VAL A 275 -9.32 22.30 -16.56
CA VAL A 275 -10.01 22.77 -15.35
C VAL A 275 -11.52 22.43 -15.39
N ILE A 276 -12.22 22.81 -16.46
CA ILE A 276 -13.66 22.52 -16.60
C ILE A 276 -13.92 21.02 -16.82
N LEU A 277 -12.99 20.30 -17.44
CA LEU A 277 -13.04 18.84 -17.53
C LEU A 277 -12.86 18.15 -16.16
N ARG A 278 -11.95 18.61 -15.28
CA ARG A 278 -11.87 18.11 -13.90
C ARG A 278 -13.13 18.45 -13.10
N LYS A 279 -13.69 19.66 -13.25
CA LYS A 279 -14.99 20.02 -12.65
C LYS A 279 -16.11 19.07 -13.10
N TYR A 280 -16.12 18.68 -14.38
CA TYR A 280 -17.10 17.73 -14.92
C TYR A 280 -16.91 16.30 -14.38
N LEU A 281 -15.68 15.77 -14.43
CA LEU A 281 -15.36 14.40 -14.00
C LEU A 281 -15.45 14.19 -12.47
N ASN A 282 -15.39 15.27 -11.68
CA ASN A 282 -15.53 15.23 -10.22
C ASN A 282 -16.97 15.53 -9.73
N LYS A 283 -17.99 15.51 -10.62
CA LYS A 283 -19.39 15.66 -10.22
C LYS A 283 -19.86 14.49 -9.36
N GLU A 284 -20.81 14.78 -8.47
CA GLU A 284 -21.54 13.80 -7.65
C GLU A 284 -23.06 14.01 -7.86
N PRO A 285 -23.81 13.02 -8.37
CA PRO A 285 -23.34 11.73 -8.85
C PRO A 285 -22.40 11.87 -10.07
N ALA A 286 -21.53 10.88 -10.26
CA ALA A 286 -20.69 10.79 -11.45
C ALA A 286 -21.54 10.61 -12.73
N ALA A 287 -21.13 11.25 -13.82
CA ALA A 287 -21.72 11.07 -15.14
C ALA A 287 -21.36 9.68 -15.71
N ALA A 288 -22.26 9.10 -16.51
CA ALA A 288 -22.02 7.80 -17.15
C ALA A 288 -20.95 7.92 -18.24
N MET A 289 -20.26 6.82 -18.56
CA MET A 289 -19.17 6.82 -19.55
C MET A 289 -19.64 7.25 -20.96
N SER A 290 -20.91 7.00 -21.28
CA SER A 290 -21.58 7.48 -22.50
C SER A 290 -21.72 9.02 -22.52
N GLU A 291 -22.16 9.63 -21.42
CA GLU A 291 -22.28 11.08 -21.26
C GLU A 291 -20.91 11.77 -21.31
N ILE A 292 -19.90 11.18 -20.65
CA ILE A 292 -18.51 11.65 -20.71
C ILE A 292 -17.98 11.57 -22.16
N LYS A 293 -18.33 10.52 -22.91
CA LYS A 293 -17.93 10.35 -24.32
C LYS A 293 -18.68 11.28 -25.28
N GLN A 294 -19.89 11.70 -24.95
CA GLN A 294 -20.63 12.72 -25.71
C GLN A 294 -20.08 14.13 -25.45
N GLU A 295 -19.81 14.48 -24.19
CA GLU A 295 -19.38 15.84 -23.79
C GLU A 295 -17.88 16.09 -23.98
N TRP A 296 -17.06 15.03 -23.95
CA TRP A 296 -15.59 15.08 -24.02
C TRP A 296 -14.99 13.94 -24.87
N PRO A 297 -15.40 13.77 -26.14
CA PRO A 297 -15.05 12.62 -26.98
C PRO A 297 -13.53 12.40 -27.13
N PHE A 298 -12.75 13.48 -27.24
CA PHE A 298 -11.29 13.39 -27.40
C PHE A 298 -10.56 12.84 -26.17
N LEU A 299 -11.18 12.80 -24.99
CA LEU A 299 -10.62 12.11 -23.81
C LEU A 299 -10.45 10.60 -24.02
N PHE A 300 -11.17 10.04 -24.99
CA PHE A 300 -11.05 8.63 -25.42
C PHE A 300 -10.04 8.44 -26.56
N SER A 301 -9.18 9.43 -26.82
CA SER A 301 -7.93 9.25 -27.57
C SER A 301 -6.78 8.90 -26.63
N GLN A 302 -5.85 8.05 -27.05
CA GLN A 302 -4.63 7.76 -26.28
C GLN A 302 -3.88 9.04 -25.90
N LYS A 303 -3.71 9.96 -26.87
CA LYS A 303 -2.93 11.20 -26.72
C LYS A 303 -3.49 12.09 -25.61
N CYS A 304 -4.78 12.43 -25.68
CA CYS A 304 -5.42 13.27 -24.66
C CYS A 304 -5.56 12.55 -23.32
N LEU A 305 -5.79 11.23 -23.30
CA LEU A 305 -5.83 10.45 -22.05
C LEU A 305 -4.48 10.48 -21.32
N PHE A 306 -3.37 10.31 -22.04
CA PHE A 306 -2.01 10.38 -21.48
C PHE A 306 -1.63 11.79 -21.04
N SER A 307 -1.98 12.82 -21.83
CA SER A 307 -1.79 14.23 -21.45
C SER A 307 -2.58 14.57 -20.17
N HIS A 308 -3.88 14.25 -20.13
CA HIS A 308 -4.73 14.47 -18.96
C HIS A 308 -4.22 13.72 -17.71
N PHE A 309 -3.75 12.48 -17.88
CA PHE A 309 -3.10 11.72 -16.80
C PHE A 309 -1.81 12.39 -16.31
N GLY A 310 -0.96 12.87 -17.23
CA GLY A 310 0.27 13.59 -16.91
C GLY A 310 0.00 14.87 -16.12
N LEU A 311 -0.95 15.68 -16.56
CA LEU A 311 -1.42 16.87 -15.83
C LEU A 311 -1.95 16.52 -14.44
N LEU A 312 -2.70 15.42 -14.32
CA LEU A 312 -3.31 14.95 -13.06
C LEU A 312 -2.29 14.42 -12.04
N THR A 313 -1.16 13.86 -12.49
CA THR A 313 -0.24 13.06 -11.64
C THR A 313 1.23 13.52 -11.63
N ASP A 314 1.64 14.44 -12.51
CA ASP A 314 3.05 14.77 -12.81
C ASP A 314 3.86 13.58 -13.39
N VAL A 315 3.18 12.54 -13.91
CA VAL A 315 3.79 11.29 -14.39
C VAL A 315 3.47 11.03 -15.87
N ASN A 316 4.50 10.94 -16.71
CA ASN A 316 4.39 10.37 -18.06
C ASN A 316 4.21 8.84 -17.95
N VAL A 317 2.96 8.38 -18.04
CA VAL A 317 2.56 6.98 -17.85
C VAL A 317 3.26 6.02 -18.81
N LEU A 318 3.33 6.35 -20.10
CA LEU A 318 3.89 5.49 -21.13
C LEU A 318 5.41 5.36 -20.97
N GLN A 319 6.10 6.49 -20.77
CA GLN A 319 7.54 6.50 -20.51
C GLN A 319 7.89 5.72 -19.24
N LYS A 320 7.14 5.89 -18.15
CA LYS A 320 7.43 5.18 -16.89
C LYS A 320 7.15 3.69 -16.96
N LEU A 321 6.10 3.26 -17.67
CA LEU A 321 5.90 1.84 -17.96
C LEU A 321 7.05 1.27 -18.80
N GLN A 322 7.48 1.96 -19.87
CA GLN A 322 8.60 1.52 -20.70
C GLN A 322 9.92 1.43 -19.88
N GLU A 323 10.25 2.48 -19.10
CA GLU A 323 11.41 2.48 -18.20
C GLU A 323 11.38 1.33 -17.18
N ALA A 324 10.19 0.95 -16.70
CA ALA A 324 10.02 -0.08 -15.67
C ALA A 324 10.07 -1.49 -16.26
N ILE A 325 9.41 -1.74 -17.39
CA ILE A 325 9.45 -3.02 -18.11
C ILE A 325 10.87 -3.31 -18.62
N SER A 326 11.59 -2.30 -19.12
CA SER A 326 12.99 -2.47 -19.53
C SER A 326 13.94 -2.75 -18.35
N ARG A 327 13.79 -2.06 -17.21
CA ARG A 327 14.71 -2.21 -16.06
C ARG A 327 14.37 -3.38 -15.14
N ARG A 328 13.13 -3.44 -14.64
CA ARG A 328 12.68 -4.43 -13.66
C ARG A 328 12.06 -5.67 -14.29
N GLY A 329 11.74 -5.63 -15.59
CA GLY A 329 11.06 -6.74 -16.25
C GLY A 329 11.87 -8.03 -16.29
N GLN A 330 13.21 -7.93 -16.39
CA GLN A 330 14.07 -9.11 -16.29
C GLN A 330 14.11 -9.64 -14.86
N THR A 331 14.30 -8.78 -13.85
CA THR A 331 14.19 -9.14 -12.43
C THR A 331 12.91 -9.93 -12.13
N ILE A 332 11.77 -9.51 -12.68
CA ILE A 332 10.48 -10.16 -12.45
C ILE A 332 10.42 -11.54 -13.12
N LEU A 333 10.91 -11.69 -14.36
CA LEU A 333 10.99 -12.99 -15.04
C LEU A 333 11.88 -13.97 -14.26
N ASP A 334 13.12 -13.55 -13.95
CA ASP A 334 14.12 -14.38 -13.28
C ASP A 334 13.68 -14.78 -11.87
N TYR A 335 13.14 -13.83 -11.10
CA TYR A 335 12.57 -14.10 -9.79
C TYR A 335 11.36 -15.04 -9.88
N CYS A 336 10.47 -14.87 -10.86
CA CYS A 336 9.33 -15.78 -11.06
C CYS A 336 9.78 -17.21 -11.45
N ALA A 337 10.88 -17.36 -12.19
CA ALA A 337 11.46 -18.67 -12.51
C ALA A 337 11.96 -19.43 -11.25
N THR A 338 12.28 -18.73 -10.16
CA THR A 338 12.63 -19.37 -8.87
C THR A 338 11.42 -19.90 -8.08
N LEU A 339 10.19 -19.63 -8.53
CA LEU A 339 8.98 -19.98 -7.79
C LEU A 339 8.46 -21.37 -8.17
N ASP A 340 8.25 -22.23 -7.17
CA ASP A 340 7.50 -23.47 -7.37
C ASP A 340 5.99 -23.19 -7.45
N ASN A 341 5.55 -22.78 -8.64
CA ASN A 341 4.16 -22.60 -9.02
C ASN A 341 3.99 -23.04 -10.48
N PRO A 342 3.20 -24.10 -10.78
CA PRO A 342 3.09 -24.63 -12.13
C PRO A 342 2.59 -23.58 -13.11
N LYS A 343 1.54 -22.80 -12.77
CA LYS A 343 0.99 -21.77 -13.69
C LYS A 343 1.99 -20.69 -14.08
N ILE A 344 2.95 -20.37 -13.20
CA ILE A 344 4.05 -19.44 -13.51
C ILE A 344 5.08 -20.10 -14.43
N ARG A 345 5.40 -21.37 -14.18
CA ARG A 345 6.28 -22.19 -15.04
C ARG A 345 5.70 -22.36 -16.45
N ASP A 346 4.39 -22.54 -16.57
CA ASP A 346 3.67 -22.68 -17.84
C ASP A 346 3.78 -21.38 -18.66
N VAL A 347 3.48 -20.21 -18.07
CA VAL A 347 3.62 -18.90 -18.73
C VAL A 347 5.08 -18.61 -19.12
N LEU A 348 6.05 -18.96 -18.28
CA LEU A 348 7.47 -18.79 -18.59
C LEU A 348 7.95 -19.74 -19.70
N ALA A 349 7.37 -20.94 -19.82
CA ALA A 349 7.67 -21.88 -20.91
C ALA A 349 7.08 -21.43 -22.26
N CYS A 350 6.02 -20.61 -22.24
CA CYS A 350 5.46 -19.95 -23.42
C CYS A 350 6.11 -18.59 -23.74
N TYR A 351 7.07 -18.11 -22.94
CA TYR A 351 7.74 -16.83 -23.17
C TYR A 351 8.97 -16.99 -24.07
N ASP A 352 8.93 -16.40 -25.26
CA ASP A 352 10.00 -16.43 -26.25
C ASP A 352 10.44 -15.00 -26.68
N PRO A 353 11.50 -14.85 -27.50
CA PRO A 353 12.01 -13.52 -27.88
C PRO A 353 11.03 -12.63 -28.66
N ASP A 354 10.01 -13.20 -29.29
CA ASP A 354 8.98 -12.45 -30.04
C ASP A 354 7.75 -12.10 -29.17
N SER A 355 7.73 -12.56 -27.92
CA SER A 355 6.60 -12.38 -26.99
C SER A 355 6.60 -10.99 -26.33
N ASP A 356 5.43 -10.37 -26.18
CA ASP A 356 5.31 -9.07 -25.50
C ASP A 356 5.69 -9.21 -24.02
N LYS A 357 6.81 -8.57 -23.67
CA LYS A 357 7.39 -8.63 -22.33
C LYS A 357 6.47 -7.99 -21.28
N ALA A 358 5.68 -6.97 -21.63
CA ALA A 358 4.75 -6.35 -20.71
C ALA A 358 3.51 -7.22 -20.45
N ALA A 359 3.00 -7.93 -21.47
CA ALA A 359 1.91 -8.89 -21.31
C ALA A 359 2.32 -10.07 -20.41
N CYS A 360 3.50 -10.65 -20.68
CA CYS A 360 4.08 -11.71 -19.84
C CYS A 360 4.27 -11.25 -18.38
N ILE A 361 4.84 -10.06 -18.15
CA ILE A 361 4.98 -9.50 -16.80
C ILE A 361 3.63 -9.27 -16.13
N LEU A 362 2.62 -8.78 -16.85
CA LEU A 362 1.29 -8.53 -16.31
C LEU A 362 0.59 -9.84 -15.89
N LEU A 363 0.64 -10.89 -16.72
CA LEU A 363 0.22 -12.24 -16.35
C LEU A 363 0.92 -12.75 -15.08
N LEU A 364 2.25 -12.63 -15.03
CA LEU A 364 3.07 -13.13 -13.92
C LEU A 364 2.75 -12.41 -12.60
N LEU A 365 2.48 -11.10 -12.64
CA LEU A 365 2.03 -10.34 -11.47
C LEU A 365 0.67 -10.84 -10.98
N MET A 366 -0.30 -11.03 -11.87
CA MET A 366 -1.63 -11.55 -11.50
C MET A 366 -1.54 -12.97 -10.91
N LEU A 367 -0.77 -13.87 -11.53
CA LEU A 367 -0.52 -15.22 -11.02
C LEU A 367 0.21 -15.20 -9.66
N TYR A 368 1.12 -14.26 -9.43
CA TYR A 368 1.79 -14.09 -8.14
C TYR A 368 0.83 -13.66 -7.04
N PHE A 369 -0.02 -12.67 -7.32
CA PHE A 369 -1.02 -12.17 -6.37
C PHE A 369 -2.24 -13.09 -6.23
N LYS A 370 -2.36 -14.11 -7.09
CA LYS A 370 -3.51 -15.03 -7.21
C LYS A 370 -4.80 -14.33 -7.65
N GLU A 371 -4.63 -13.32 -8.48
CA GLU A 371 -5.69 -12.50 -9.08
C GLU A 371 -6.11 -13.14 -10.43
N PRO A 372 -7.40 -13.40 -10.68
CA PRO A 372 -7.85 -14.03 -11.93
C PRO A 372 -7.65 -13.08 -13.10
N LYS A 373 -7.10 -13.57 -14.22
CA LYS A 373 -6.79 -12.80 -15.45
C LYS A 373 -7.97 -11.94 -15.88
N GLU A 374 -9.15 -12.55 -15.84
CA GLU A 374 -10.47 -12.05 -16.22
C GLU A 374 -10.94 -10.83 -15.38
N SER A 375 -10.26 -10.50 -14.29
CA SER A 375 -10.55 -9.30 -13.48
C SER A 375 -9.90 -8.01 -14.01
N LEU A 376 -8.96 -8.11 -14.95
CA LEU A 376 -8.28 -6.97 -15.57
C LEU A 376 -8.16 -7.11 -17.11
N MET A 377 -8.12 -8.34 -17.63
CA MET A 377 -7.85 -8.62 -19.04
C MET A 377 -8.76 -9.70 -19.62
N LEU A 378 -9.15 -9.54 -20.89
CA LEU A 378 -9.90 -10.54 -21.66
C LEU A 378 -9.25 -10.75 -23.03
N GLU A 379 -9.09 -12.00 -23.44
CA GLU A 379 -8.66 -12.37 -24.79
C GLU A 379 -9.89 -12.58 -25.69
N VAL A 380 -9.82 -12.08 -26.93
CA VAL A 380 -10.83 -12.23 -27.97
C VAL A 380 -10.18 -12.63 -29.29
N ASP A 381 -10.97 -13.10 -30.25
CA ASP A 381 -10.46 -13.48 -31.58
C ASP A 381 -9.64 -12.35 -32.24
N PRO A 382 -8.52 -12.64 -32.95
CA PRO A 382 -7.71 -11.63 -33.63
C PRO A 382 -8.48 -10.68 -34.56
N CYS A 383 -9.59 -11.15 -35.12
CA CYS A 383 -10.46 -10.42 -36.05
C CYS A 383 -11.70 -9.81 -35.38
N ALA A 384 -11.91 -10.00 -34.06
CA ALA A 384 -13.08 -9.49 -33.35
C ALA A 384 -13.17 -7.96 -33.44
N THR A 385 -14.31 -7.46 -33.91
CA THR A 385 -14.57 -6.03 -34.05
C THR A 385 -15.08 -5.41 -32.74
N THR A 386 -15.12 -4.08 -32.69
CA THR A 386 -15.77 -3.34 -31.59
C THR A 386 -17.25 -3.70 -31.42
N VAL A 387 -17.94 -4.17 -32.48
CA VAL A 387 -19.34 -4.60 -32.39
C VAL A 387 -19.42 -5.97 -31.73
N ASP A 388 -18.63 -6.95 -32.21
CA ASP A 388 -18.65 -8.32 -31.69
C ASP A 388 -18.33 -8.34 -30.19
N VAL A 389 -17.29 -7.62 -29.78
CA VAL A 389 -16.85 -7.54 -28.39
C VAL A 389 -17.92 -6.87 -27.49
N ASN A 390 -18.68 -5.90 -28.01
CA ASN A 390 -19.80 -5.28 -27.28
C ASN A 390 -21.04 -6.19 -27.15
N THR A 391 -21.10 -7.34 -27.83
CA THR A 391 -22.19 -8.33 -27.63
C THR A 391 -21.93 -9.30 -26.47
N ALA A 392 -20.72 -9.31 -25.91
CA ALA A 392 -20.35 -10.12 -24.76
C ALA A 392 -20.68 -9.44 -23.42
N GLU A 393 -20.80 -10.22 -22.35
CA GLU A 393 -20.93 -9.70 -20.97
C GLU A 393 -19.60 -9.09 -20.49
N LEU A 394 -19.35 -7.83 -20.85
CA LEU A 394 -18.15 -7.09 -20.50
C LEU A 394 -18.19 -6.57 -19.03
N PRO A 395 -17.05 -6.50 -18.33
CA PRO A 395 -16.99 -5.96 -16.97
C PRO A 395 -17.44 -4.49 -16.86
N GLY A 396 -18.07 -4.15 -15.73
CA GLY A 396 -18.41 -2.76 -15.39
C GLY A 396 -17.20 -1.90 -15.01
N THR A 397 -16.15 -2.50 -14.43
CA THR A 397 -14.84 -1.84 -14.22
C THR A 397 -14.01 -1.85 -15.51
N PRO A 398 -13.01 -0.97 -15.67
CA PRO A 398 -12.12 -0.99 -16.82
C PRO A 398 -11.52 -2.38 -17.06
N CYS A 399 -11.50 -2.82 -18.32
CA CYS A 399 -10.91 -4.07 -18.76
C CYS A 399 -10.06 -3.84 -20.01
N LEU A 400 -8.86 -4.44 -20.05
CA LEU A 400 -7.98 -4.45 -21.23
C LEU A 400 -8.34 -5.68 -22.09
N ILE A 401 -8.95 -5.43 -23.25
CA ILE A 401 -9.32 -6.47 -24.21
C ILE A 401 -8.15 -6.65 -25.17
N ILE A 402 -7.83 -7.90 -25.49
CA ILE A 402 -6.65 -8.30 -26.25
C ILE A 402 -7.10 -9.12 -27.45
N GLN A 403 -6.71 -8.69 -28.63
CA GLN A 403 -7.01 -9.39 -29.88
C GLN A 403 -5.91 -10.43 -30.14
N GLY A 404 -6.32 -11.69 -30.26
CA GLY A 404 -5.43 -12.82 -30.40
C GLY A 404 -4.77 -13.27 -29.09
N ASP A 405 -3.60 -13.88 -29.23
CA ASP A 405 -2.87 -14.52 -28.15
C ASP A 405 -2.28 -13.49 -27.17
N MET A 406 -2.49 -13.69 -25.86
CA MET A 406 -1.96 -12.81 -24.80
C MET A 406 -0.44 -12.59 -24.84
N MET A 407 0.36 -13.57 -25.27
CA MET A 407 1.82 -13.45 -25.36
C MET A 407 2.25 -12.77 -26.65
N LYS A 408 1.45 -12.84 -27.72
CA LYS A 408 1.71 -12.19 -29.03
C LYS A 408 0.46 -11.42 -29.52
N PRO A 409 0.05 -10.36 -28.81
CA PRO A 409 -1.21 -9.66 -29.08
C PRO A 409 -1.16 -8.91 -30.42
N SER A 410 -2.16 -9.12 -31.30
CA SER A 410 -2.27 -8.41 -32.58
C SER A 410 -2.83 -6.99 -32.43
N GLY A 411 -3.58 -6.76 -31.35
CA GLY A 411 -4.14 -5.47 -31.00
C GLY A 411 -4.80 -5.48 -29.62
N TRP A 412 -5.27 -4.32 -29.19
CA TRP A 412 -5.97 -4.14 -27.92
C TRP A 412 -7.11 -3.13 -28.02
N LEU A 413 -8.11 -3.30 -27.15
CA LEU A 413 -9.21 -2.37 -26.89
C LEU A 413 -9.34 -2.17 -25.37
N ILE A 414 -10.08 -1.15 -24.96
CA ILE A 414 -10.48 -0.96 -23.56
C ILE A 414 -11.99 -0.87 -23.48
N SER A 415 -12.59 -1.64 -22.57
CA SER A 415 -13.97 -1.44 -22.14
C SER A 415 -14.05 -0.85 -20.74
N ILE A 416 -15.12 -0.09 -20.47
CA ILE A 416 -15.50 0.47 -19.17
C ILE A 416 -17.04 0.48 -19.14
N GLU A 417 -17.66 0.26 -17.98
CA GLU A 417 -19.14 0.22 -17.85
C GLU A 417 -19.82 -0.75 -18.84
N GLY A 418 -19.17 -1.89 -19.13
CA GLY A 418 -19.69 -2.89 -20.07
C GLY A 418 -19.60 -2.54 -21.55
N HIS A 419 -18.95 -1.43 -21.93
CA HIS A 419 -18.87 -0.95 -23.32
C HIS A 419 -17.43 -0.69 -23.77
N VAL A 420 -17.07 -1.02 -25.01
CA VAL A 420 -15.78 -0.67 -25.62
C VAL A 420 -15.69 0.84 -25.84
N VAL A 421 -14.72 1.49 -25.18
CA VAL A 421 -14.54 2.95 -25.21
C VAL A 421 -13.40 3.42 -26.12
N MET A 422 -12.34 2.61 -26.27
CA MET A 422 -11.10 2.92 -27.02
C MET A 422 -10.57 1.67 -27.75
N GLY A 423 -9.90 1.84 -28.88
CA GLY A 423 -9.34 0.77 -29.72
C GLY A 423 -10.18 0.47 -30.99
N PRO A 424 -9.72 -0.44 -31.86
CA PRO A 424 -8.51 -1.26 -31.73
C PRO A 424 -7.21 -0.51 -32.04
N HIS A 425 -6.13 -0.88 -31.36
CA HIS A 425 -4.79 -0.30 -31.50
C HIS A 425 -3.69 -1.38 -31.37
N PRO A 426 -2.53 -1.29 -32.05
CA PRO A 426 -1.58 -2.40 -32.13
C PRO A 426 -0.63 -2.54 -30.91
N PHE A 427 -0.14 -1.43 -30.33
CA PHE A 427 0.96 -1.49 -29.38
C PHE A 427 0.50 -1.80 -27.94
N PHE A 428 0.59 -3.07 -27.51
CA PHE A 428 0.07 -3.54 -26.22
C PHE A 428 0.49 -2.70 -24.99
N LEU A 429 1.75 -2.24 -24.91
CA LEU A 429 2.21 -1.37 -23.83
C LEU A 429 1.43 -0.05 -23.71
N HIS A 430 0.93 0.48 -24.83
CA HIS A 430 0.04 1.66 -24.82
C HIS A 430 -1.35 1.31 -24.29
N GLY A 431 -1.81 0.08 -24.52
CA GLY A 431 -3.02 -0.48 -23.94
C GLY A 431 -2.93 -0.56 -22.42
N VAL A 432 -1.84 -1.10 -21.88
CA VAL A 432 -1.55 -1.10 -20.44
C VAL A 432 -1.51 0.33 -19.88
N ALA A 433 -0.89 1.27 -20.60
CA ALA A 433 -0.85 2.68 -20.21
C ALA A 433 -2.24 3.33 -20.17
N ALA A 434 -3.08 3.11 -21.18
CA ALA A 434 -4.42 3.69 -21.27
C ALA A 434 -5.38 3.04 -20.27
N PHE A 435 -5.29 1.72 -20.12
CA PHE A 435 -6.00 0.93 -19.12
C PHE A 435 -5.73 1.44 -17.71
N PHE A 436 -4.45 1.58 -17.33
CA PHE A 436 -4.10 2.13 -16.02
C PHE A 436 -4.56 3.59 -15.87
N SER A 437 -4.40 4.41 -16.92
CA SER A 437 -4.77 5.82 -16.90
C SER A 437 -6.27 6.04 -16.66
N SER A 438 -7.12 5.17 -17.21
CA SER A 438 -8.59 5.24 -17.08
C SER A 438 -9.04 5.37 -15.61
N TYR A 439 -8.45 4.59 -14.70
CA TYR A 439 -8.74 4.64 -13.27
C TYR A 439 -8.47 6.01 -12.64
N TYR A 440 -7.44 6.73 -13.11
CA TYR A 440 -7.09 8.05 -12.56
C TYR A 440 -7.96 9.14 -13.19
N VAL A 441 -8.05 9.14 -14.52
CA VAL A 441 -8.80 10.14 -15.29
C VAL A 441 -10.29 10.10 -14.94
N PHE A 442 -10.95 8.95 -15.06
CA PHE A 442 -12.38 8.77 -14.81
C PHE A 442 -12.75 8.50 -13.33
N ASN A 443 -11.81 8.72 -12.39
CA ASN A 443 -12.00 8.53 -10.94
C ASN A 443 -12.41 7.10 -10.46
N LEU A 444 -12.22 6.06 -11.26
CA LEU A 444 -12.75 4.71 -10.96
C LEU A 444 -11.97 3.98 -9.85
N GLU A 445 -12.65 3.26 -8.95
CA GLU A 445 -11.98 2.37 -7.99
C GLU A 445 -11.32 1.17 -8.70
N TYR A 446 -10.19 0.70 -8.17
CA TYR A 446 -9.57 -0.55 -8.60
C TYR A 446 -10.47 -1.76 -8.25
N PRO A 447 -10.78 -2.67 -9.19
CA PRO A 447 -11.53 -3.90 -8.90
C PRO A 447 -10.80 -4.71 -7.83
N ALA A 448 -11.53 -5.17 -6.81
CA ALA A 448 -10.94 -5.89 -5.67
C ALA A 448 -10.14 -7.12 -6.11
N ALA A 449 -10.59 -7.80 -7.16
CA ALA A 449 -9.98 -9.02 -7.71
C ALA A 449 -8.65 -8.81 -8.47
N GLY A 450 -8.32 -7.58 -8.90
CA GLY A 450 -7.07 -7.23 -9.59
C GLY A 450 -6.28 -6.10 -8.90
N SER A 451 -6.62 -5.81 -7.64
CA SER A 451 -6.20 -4.60 -6.94
C SER A 451 -4.73 -4.60 -6.53
N SER A 452 -4.12 -5.77 -6.33
CA SER A 452 -2.70 -5.93 -5.98
C SER A 452 -1.81 -5.66 -7.20
N THR A 453 -2.21 -6.17 -8.37
CA THR A 453 -1.54 -5.92 -9.65
C THR A 453 -1.56 -4.43 -9.99
N LEU A 454 -2.73 -3.78 -9.90
CA LEU A 454 -2.87 -2.34 -10.14
C LEU A 454 -2.08 -1.50 -9.12
N GLU A 455 -2.10 -1.83 -7.82
CA GLU A 455 -1.29 -1.13 -6.81
C GLU A 455 0.23 -1.39 -6.98
N PHE A 456 0.63 -2.55 -7.52
CA PHE A 456 2.03 -2.81 -7.87
C PHE A 456 2.47 -1.92 -9.04
N ILE A 457 1.69 -1.84 -10.14
CA ILE A 457 1.97 -0.93 -11.27
C ILE A 457 2.07 0.52 -10.78
N GLN A 458 1.07 0.98 -10.02
CA GLN A 458 1.00 2.31 -9.43
C GLN A 458 2.33 2.69 -8.74
N ARG A 459 2.80 1.84 -7.83
CA ARG A 459 3.91 2.18 -6.92
C ARG A 459 5.29 1.81 -7.45
N CYS A 460 5.39 0.70 -8.17
CA CYS A 460 6.64 0.05 -8.53
C CYS A 460 7.07 0.30 -9.97
N PHE A 461 6.14 0.66 -10.86
CA PHE A 461 6.44 1.05 -12.25
C PHE A 461 6.27 2.56 -12.44
N LEU A 462 5.16 3.14 -11.96
CA LEU A 462 4.83 4.55 -12.16
C LEU A 462 5.31 5.49 -11.05
N GLY A 463 5.71 4.96 -9.89
CA GLY A 463 6.24 5.75 -8.77
C GLY A 463 5.18 6.54 -7.98
N ILE A 464 3.89 6.39 -8.29
CA ILE A 464 2.77 7.13 -7.69
C ILE A 464 2.52 6.63 -6.26
N ASN A 465 3.21 7.23 -5.29
CA ASN A 465 3.28 6.74 -3.91
C ASN A 465 2.74 7.75 -2.88
N PRO A 466 1.40 7.91 -2.75
CA PRO A 466 0.81 8.66 -1.64
C PRO A 466 1.09 7.97 -0.29
N GLU A 467 1.14 8.75 0.81
CA GLU A 467 1.32 8.19 2.16
C GLU A 467 0.18 7.24 2.56
N ARG A 468 -1.02 7.42 2.00
CA ARG A 468 -2.22 6.59 2.24
C ARG A 468 -3.08 6.48 0.98
N GLY A 469 -3.56 5.26 0.72
CA GLY A 469 -4.52 4.94 -0.33
C GLY A 469 -3.87 4.55 -1.66
N SER A 470 -4.02 3.29 -2.06
CA SER A 470 -4.27 2.97 -3.48
C SER A 470 -5.72 3.30 -3.83
N LYS A 471 -6.09 3.24 -5.11
CA LYS A 471 -7.49 3.46 -5.58
C LYS A 471 -8.47 2.35 -5.17
N THR A 472 -8.21 1.62 -4.08
CA THR A 472 -9.10 0.61 -3.51
C THR A 472 -10.02 1.21 -2.45
N LYS A 473 -11.24 0.66 -2.35
CA LYS A 473 -12.27 1.01 -1.34
C LYS A 473 -11.77 1.04 0.12
N LYS A 474 -10.67 0.34 0.43
CA LYS A 474 -10.02 0.31 1.74
C LYS A 474 -8.72 1.13 1.72
N ARG A 475 -8.83 2.44 1.98
CA ARG A 475 -7.69 3.37 2.13
C ARG A 475 -6.69 2.92 3.22
N THR A 476 -5.70 2.13 2.82
CA THR A 476 -4.59 1.62 3.66
C THR A 476 -3.25 2.25 3.23
N THR A 477 -2.16 2.05 3.99
CA THR A 477 -0.85 2.63 3.64
C THR A 477 -0.21 1.95 2.43
N MET A 478 -0.31 0.63 2.32
CA MET A 478 0.07 -0.18 1.15
C MET A 478 -0.53 -1.58 1.29
N ASN A 479 -0.87 -2.23 0.18
CA ASN A 479 -1.22 -3.65 0.16
C ASN A 479 -0.03 -4.50 0.66
N PRO A 480 -0.19 -5.35 1.71
CA PRO A 480 0.90 -6.18 2.23
C PRO A 480 1.49 -7.18 1.23
N HIS A 481 0.71 -7.64 0.25
CA HIS A 481 1.18 -8.54 -0.81
C HIS A 481 2.11 -7.80 -1.78
N VAL A 482 1.73 -6.58 -2.19
CA VAL A 482 2.56 -5.68 -3.01
C VAL A 482 3.88 -5.37 -2.30
N SER A 483 3.83 -5.03 -1.01
CA SER A 483 5.03 -4.83 -0.18
C SER A 483 5.91 -6.09 -0.08
N THR A 484 5.29 -7.28 -0.05
CA THR A 484 6.02 -8.54 0.02
C THR A 484 6.70 -8.89 -1.31
N LEU A 485 6.04 -8.69 -2.45
CA LEU A 485 6.65 -8.90 -3.77
C LEU A 485 7.80 -7.92 -4.00
N LEU A 486 7.55 -6.62 -3.82
CA LEU A 486 8.55 -5.56 -3.94
C LEU A 486 9.80 -5.86 -3.10
N ARG A 487 9.63 -6.20 -1.81
CA ARG A 487 10.76 -6.54 -0.95
C ARG A 487 11.52 -7.76 -1.48
N LYS A 488 10.82 -8.82 -1.92
CA LYS A 488 11.49 -10.02 -2.47
C LYS A 488 12.22 -9.75 -3.78
N LEU A 489 11.69 -8.89 -4.67
CA LEU A 489 12.37 -8.48 -5.90
C LEU A 489 13.66 -7.72 -5.55
N ILE A 490 13.61 -6.76 -4.63
CA ILE A 490 14.82 -6.05 -4.16
C ILE A 490 15.79 -7.05 -3.48
N ASP A 491 15.30 -7.89 -2.56
CA ASP A 491 16.13 -8.89 -1.88
C ASP A 491 16.75 -9.92 -2.87
N PHE A 492 16.15 -10.11 -4.05
CA PHE A 492 16.67 -10.92 -5.17
C PHE A 492 17.69 -10.14 -6.03
N GLU A 493 17.38 -8.90 -6.43
CA GLU A 493 18.32 -8.01 -7.14
C GLU A 493 19.65 -7.88 -6.40
N TRP A 494 19.61 -7.79 -5.07
CA TRP A 494 20.79 -7.67 -4.21
C TRP A 494 21.50 -9.00 -3.91
N ALA A 495 20.95 -10.15 -4.34
CA ALA A 495 21.54 -11.48 -4.19
C ALA A 495 22.11 -12.05 -5.50
N SER A 496 21.60 -11.60 -6.65
CA SER A 496 22.24 -11.72 -7.98
C SER A 496 23.35 -10.67 -8.17
#